data_AF-A0A161VC91-F1
#
_entry.id   AF-A0A161VC91-F1
#
_cell.length_a   1.000
_cell.length_b   1.000
_cell.length_c   1.000
_cell.angle_alpha   90.00
_cell.angle_beta   90.00
_cell.angle_gamma   90.00
#
_symmetry.space_group_name_H-M   'P 1'
#
loop_
_entity.id
_entity.type
_entity.pdbx_description
1 polymer ?
#
loop_
_entity_poly.entity_id
_entity_poly.type
_entity_poly.pdbx_seq_one_letter_code
_entity_poly.pdbx_strand_id
1 'polypeptide(L)'
;MGMDRLIEQQIRRSQMNGSMDRLEGAGKPIPRRSGVNFAQSARMGVMNSAGGGVQAELSLRREITSLEAKLEAATSSEECVELRKTLMDKKLELSVYEEARRK
;
A
#
# COMPACT_ATOMS: atom_id res chain seq x y z
N MET A 1 -24.81 -14.28 -21.85
CA MET A 1 -23.87 -15.43 -21.96
C MET A 1 -22.88 -15.29 -20.81
N GLY A 2 -22.82 -16.28 -19.92
CA GLY A 2 -22.12 -16.17 -18.62
C GLY A 2 -20.61 -16.32 -18.72
N MET A 3 -19.90 -15.70 -17.77
CA MET A 3 -18.44 -15.77 -17.64
C MET A 3 -17.91 -17.22 -17.54
N ASP A 4 -18.72 -18.14 -17.04
CA ASP A 4 -18.37 -19.56 -16.89
C ASP A 4 -17.96 -20.19 -18.23
N ARG A 5 -18.66 -19.85 -19.32
CA ARG A 5 -18.36 -20.39 -20.65
C ARG A 5 -17.06 -19.84 -21.24
N LEU A 6 -16.70 -18.61 -20.88
CA LEU A 6 -15.44 -17.99 -21.29
C LEU A 6 -14.26 -18.59 -20.52
N ILE A 7 -14.44 -18.82 -19.22
CA ILE A 7 -13.44 -19.47 -18.37
C ILE A 7 -13.19 -20.91 -18.86
N GLU A 8 -14.26 -21.67 -19.15
CA GLU A 8 -14.13 -23.04 -19.62
C GLU A 8 -13.41 -23.13 -20.98
N GLN A 9 -13.70 -22.22 -21.91
CA GLN A 9 -12.97 -22.15 -23.18
C GLN A 9 -11.49 -21.83 -23.00
N GLN A 10 -11.16 -20.93 -22.07
CA GLN A 10 -9.77 -20.57 -21.79
C GLN A 10 -9.00 -21.75 -21.19
N ILE A 11 -9.61 -22.49 -20.26
CA ILE A 11 -9.01 -23.69 -19.65
C ILE A 11 -8.76 -24.74 -20.74
N ARG A 12 -9.76 -25.05 -21.59
CA ARG A 12 -9.61 -26.03 -22.69
C ARG A 12 -8.54 -25.62 -23.69
N ARG A 13 -8.43 -24.32 -24.00
CA ARG A 13 -7.38 -23.79 -24.89
C ARG A 13 -5.99 -23.95 -24.28
N SER A 14 -5.82 -23.66 -22.99
CA SER A 14 -4.54 -23.84 -22.29
C SER A 14 -4.12 -25.31 -22.17
N GLN A 15 -5.08 -26.23 -22.05
CA GLN A 15 -4.84 -27.68 -22.08
C GLN A 15 -4.37 -28.15 -23.46
N MET A 16 -5.05 -27.73 -24.54
CA MET A 16 -4.66 -28.11 -25.91
C MET A 16 -3.30 -27.52 -26.33
N ASN A 17 -2.97 -26.32 -25.85
CA ASN A 17 -1.71 -25.65 -26.18
C ASN A 17 -0.50 -26.21 -25.41
N GLY A 18 -0.65 -27.27 -24.62
CA GLY A 18 0.44 -27.87 -23.84
C GLY A 18 1.05 -26.90 -22.83
N SER A 19 0.35 -25.81 -22.48
CA SER A 19 0.87 -24.79 -21.56
C SER A 19 1.02 -25.31 -20.13
N MET A 20 0.49 -26.50 -19.84
CA MET A 20 0.65 -27.22 -18.58
C MET A 20 1.79 -28.26 -18.60
N ASP A 21 2.34 -28.60 -19.78
CA ASP A 21 3.38 -29.64 -19.93
C ASP A 21 4.81 -29.11 -19.71
N ARG A 22 5.00 -27.78 -19.72
CA ARG A 22 6.29 -27.12 -19.44
C ARG A 22 6.19 -26.09 -18.32
N LEU A 23 5.46 -26.42 -17.26
CA LEU A 23 5.43 -25.59 -16.07
C LEU A 23 6.85 -25.46 -15.50
N GLU A 24 7.27 -24.23 -15.26
CA GLU A 24 8.58 -23.92 -14.73
C GLU A 24 8.71 -24.54 -13.32
N GLY A 25 9.48 -25.63 -13.21
CA GLY A 25 9.62 -26.39 -11.97
C GLY A 25 8.96 -27.78 -11.96
N ALA A 26 8.30 -28.20 -13.03
CA ALA A 26 7.77 -29.56 -13.14
C ALA A 26 8.88 -30.62 -12.96
N GLY A 27 8.72 -31.51 -12.00
CA GLY A 27 9.68 -32.58 -11.67
C GLY A 27 10.91 -32.13 -10.86
N LYS A 28 11.08 -30.83 -10.58
CA LYS A 28 12.14 -30.38 -9.66
C LYS A 28 11.69 -30.65 -8.22
N PRO A 29 12.59 -31.16 -7.35
CA PRO A 29 12.27 -31.31 -5.94
C PRO A 29 11.85 -29.95 -5.39
N ILE A 30 10.72 -29.92 -4.67
CA ILE A 30 10.26 -28.70 -4.00
C ILE A 30 11.42 -28.21 -3.13
N PRO A 31 11.92 -26.97 -3.35
CA PRO A 31 13.07 -26.48 -2.61
C PRO A 31 12.73 -26.57 -1.12
N ARG A 32 13.54 -27.33 -0.37
CA ARG A 32 13.40 -27.38 1.09
C ARG A 32 13.50 -25.95 1.58
N ARG A 33 12.41 -25.46 2.17
CA ARG A 33 12.35 -24.12 2.77
C ARG A 33 13.41 -24.04 3.87
N SER A 34 14.61 -23.59 3.52
CA SER A 34 15.66 -23.33 4.49
C SER A 34 15.33 -22.03 5.21
N GLY A 35 14.79 -22.15 6.42
CA GLY A 35 15.07 -21.18 7.47
C GLY A 35 14.30 -19.86 7.49
N VAL A 36 13.30 -19.62 6.63
CA VAL A 36 12.42 -18.46 6.83
C VAL A 36 11.13 -18.96 7.47
N ASN A 37 11.06 -18.82 8.79
CA ASN A 37 9.82 -18.88 9.55
C ASN A 37 8.82 -17.98 8.82
N PHE A 38 7.85 -18.57 8.11
CA PHE A 38 6.86 -17.80 7.35
C PHE A 38 6.09 -16.85 8.28
N ALA A 39 5.99 -17.23 9.57
CA ALA A 39 5.48 -16.40 10.64
C ALA A 39 6.38 -15.18 10.95
N GLN A 40 7.69 -15.26 10.76
CA GLN A 40 8.62 -14.13 10.99
C GLN A 40 8.63 -13.18 9.79
N SER A 41 8.59 -13.68 8.54
CA SER A 41 8.44 -12.82 7.36
C SER A 41 7.06 -12.18 7.29
N ALA A 42 5.99 -12.90 7.65
CA ALA A 42 4.67 -12.32 7.82
C ALA A 42 4.64 -11.29 8.97
N ARG A 43 5.30 -11.57 10.10
CA ARG A 43 5.49 -10.58 11.18
C ARG A 43 6.27 -9.35 10.71
N MET A 44 7.30 -9.52 9.87
CA MET A 44 8.08 -8.40 9.32
C MET A 44 7.27 -7.58 8.32
N GLY A 45 6.40 -8.21 7.53
CA GLY A 45 5.44 -7.52 6.65
C GLY A 45 4.40 -6.73 7.44
N VAL A 46 3.83 -7.32 8.49
CA VAL A 46 2.88 -6.66 9.41
C VAL A 46 3.56 -5.52 10.19
N MET A 47 4.81 -5.73 10.62
CA MET A 47 5.61 -4.72 11.31
C MET A 47 6.08 -3.61 10.36
N ASN A 48 6.29 -3.88 9.06
CA ASN A 48 6.52 -2.85 8.04
C ASN A 48 5.25 -2.08 7.68
N SER A 49 4.07 -2.71 7.67
CA SER A 49 2.80 -1.97 7.53
C SER A 49 2.52 -1.09 8.76
N ALA A 50 2.91 -1.52 9.96
CA ALA A 50 2.81 -0.71 11.17
C ALA A 50 3.93 0.36 11.26
N GLY A 51 5.14 0.07 10.79
CA GLY A 51 6.31 0.96 10.82
C GLY A 51 6.30 2.03 9.71
N GLY A 52 5.74 1.70 8.53
CA GLY A 52 5.50 2.64 7.45
C GLY A 52 4.43 3.69 7.83
N GLY A 53 3.41 3.28 8.57
CA GLY A 53 2.39 4.19 9.12
C GLY A 53 2.98 5.22 10.09
N VAL A 54 3.90 4.81 10.96
CA VAL A 54 4.57 5.74 11.90
C VAL A 54 5.48 6.74 11.17
N GLN A 55 6.19 6.32 10.12
CA GLN A 55 7.00 7.24 9.32
C GLN A 55 6.14 8.18 8.47
N ALA A 56 5.03 7.70 7.91
CA ALA A 56 4.06 8.51 7.19
C ALA A 56 3.39 9.55 8.11
N GLU A 57 2.94 9.15 9.30
CA GLU A 57 2.35 10.02 10.33
C GLU A 57 3.34 11.11 10.77
N LEU A 58 4.61 10.73 11.01
CA LEU A 58 5.66 11.68 11.38
C LEU A 58 5.95 12.68 10.26
N SER A 59 5.94 12.23 9.01
CA SER A 59 6.13 13.08 7.83
C SER A 59 4.98 14.06 7.67
N LEU A 60 3.73 13.60 7.82
CA LEU A 60 2.52 14.42 7.82
C LEU A 60 2.53 15.49 8.92
N ARG A 61 2.93 15.12 10.16
CA ARG A 61 3.06 16.10 11.25
C ARG A 61 4.12 17.17 10.95
N ARG A 62 5.26 16.78 10.37
CA ARG A 62 6.30 17.73 9.93
C ARG A 62 5.78 18.68 8.85
N GLU A 63 5.05 18.16 7.86
CA GLU A 63 4.42 18.98 6.83
C GLU A 63 3.44 20.00 7.42
N ILE A 64 2.59 19.59 8.36
CA ILE A 64 1.66 20.49 9.06
C ILE A 64 2.42 21.61 9.78
N THR A 65 3.46 21.28 10.56
CA THR A 65 4.26 22.30 11.27
C THR A 65 4.96 23.27 10.30
N SER A 66 5.42 22.78 9.14
CA SER A 66 6.00 23.63 8.11
C SER A 66 4.96 24.56 7.47
N LEU A 67 3.75 24.05 7.21
CA LEU A 67 2.66 24.84 6.66
C LEU A 67 2.19 25.91 7.66
N GLU A 68 2.11 25.59 8.95
CA GLU A 68 1.80 26.55 10.02
C GLU A 68 2.83 27.69 10.07
N ALA A 69 4.12 27.36 10.03
CA ALA A 69 5.19 28.37 10.00
C ALA A 69 5.15 29.23 8.73
N LYS A 70 4.83 28.64 7.57
CA LYS A 70 4.64 29.41 6.31
C LYS A 70 3.44 30.34 6.39
N LEU A 71 2.38 29.93 7.08
CA LEU A 71 1.16 30.72 7.27
C LEU A 71 1.41 31.91 8.19
N GLU A 72 2.21 31.74 9.24
CA GLU A 72 2.64 32.84 10.12
C GLU A 72 3.54 33.85 9.40
N ALA A 73 4.39 33.38 8.48
CA ALA A 73 5.25 34.23 7.67
C ALA A 73 4.55 34.84 6.44
N ALA A 74 3.38 34.32 6.05
CA ALA A 74 2.66 34.78 4.86
C ALA A 74 2.06 36.16 5.10
N THR A 75 2.39 37.11 4.23
CA THR A 75 1.89 38.50 4.29
C THR A 75 0.78 38.76 3.28
N SER A 76 0.63 37.88 2.29
CA SER A 76 -0.39 37.97 1.24
C SER A 76 -1.67 37.23 1.64
N SER A 77 -2.82 37.90 1.45
CA SER A 77 -4.14 37.35 1.79
C SER A 77 -4.50 36.12 0.93
N GLU A 78 -4.07 36.09 -0.34
CA GLU A 78 -4.36 34.97 -1.24
C GLU A 78 -3.51 33.75 -0.89
N GLU A 79 -2.22 33.95 -0.60
CA GLU A 79 -1.32 32.90 -0.13
C GLU A 79 -1.77 32.32 1.21
N CYS A 80 -2.26 33.16 2.12
CA CYS A 80 -2.84 32.71 3.38
C CYS A 80 -4.03 31.76 3.17
N VAL A 81 -4.90 32.02 2.19
CA VAL A 81 -6.08 31.19 1.92
C VAL A 81 -5.66 29.81 1.37
N GLU A 82 -4.73 29.78 0.41
CA GLU A 82 -4.23 28.52 -0.15
C GLU A 82 -3.44 27.71 0.89
N LEU A 83 -2.62 28.37 1.71
CA LEU A 83 -1.90 27.72 2.82
C LEU A 83 -2.87 27.18 3.88
N ARG A 84 -3.96 27.88 4.19
CA ARG A 84 -5.00 27.37 5.09
C ARG A 84 -5.70 26.15 4.53
N LYS A 85 -6.04 26.16 3.24
CA LYS A 85 -6.71 25.05 2.57
C LYS A 85 -5.84 23.78 2.58
N THR A 86 -4.58 23.91 2.15
CA THR A 86 -3.62 22.81 2.16
C THR A 86 -3.34 22.27 3.56
N LEU A 87 -3.29 23.14 4.57
CA LEU A 87 -3.17 22.75 5.98
C LEU A 87 -4.37 21.94 6.47
N MET A 88 -5.59 22.33 6.09
CA MET A 88 -6.81 21.60 6.47
C MET A 88 -6.87 20.21 5.83
N ASP A 89 -6.51 20.10 4.56
CA ASP A 89 -6.44 18.81 3.85
C ASP A 89 -5.45 17.85 4.54
N LYS A 90 -4.28 18.36 4.93
CA LYS A 90 -3.25 17.58 5.64
C LYS A 90 -3.67 17.18 7.06
N LYS A 91 -4.41 18.04 7.78
CA LYS A 91 -4.98 17.71 9.08
C LYS A 91 -6.07 16.62 8.98
N LEU A 92 -6.89 16.67 7.93
CA LEU A 92 -7.87 15.63 7.65
C LEU A 92 -7.19 14.29 7.37
N GLU A 93 -6.15 14.28 6.53
CA GLU A 93 -5.36 13.08 6.23
C GLU A 93 -4.78 12.47 7.52
N LEU A 94 -4.19 13.29 8.40
CA LEU A 94 -3.67 12.84 9.70
C LEU A 94 -4.78 12.22 10.57
N SER A 95 -5.97 12.82 10.63
CA SER A 95 -7.09 12.31 11.43
C SER A 95 -7.55 10.91 10.97
N VAL A 96 -7.57 10.67 9.66
CA VAL A 96 -7.91 9.36 9.09
C VAL A 96 -6.87 8.31 9.47
N TYR A 97 -5.59 8.67 9.43
CA TYR A 97 -4.50 7.78 9.88
C TYR A 97 -4.62 7.43 11.36
N GLU A 98 -4.93 8.41 12.22
CA GLU A 98 -5.09 8.20 13.66
C GLU A 98 -6.32 7.33 13.97
N GLU A 99 -7.42 7.50 13.25
CA GLU A 99 -8.62 6.67 13.38
C GLU A 99 -8.39 5.22 12.91
N ALA A 100 -7.67 5.05 11.79
CA ALA A 100 -7.30 3.73 11.27
C ALA A 100 -6.40 2.94 12.23
N ARG A 101 -5.60 3.64 13.06
CA ARG A 101 -4.74 3.03 14.08
C ARG A 101 -5.48 2.68 15.38
N ARG A 102 -6.59 3.37 15.67
CA ARG A 102 -7.38 3.17 16.90
C ARG A 102 -8.31 1.95 16.82
N LYS A 103 -8.69 1.53 15.61
CA LYS A 103 -9.51 0.34 15.34
C LYS A 103 -8.65 -0.91 15.16
#